data_AF-A0A2N0KMP4-F1
#
_entry.id   AF-A0A2N0KMP4-F1
#
_cell.length_a   1.000
_cell.length_b   1.000
_cell.length_c   1.000
_cell.angle_alpha   90.00
_cell.angle_beta   90.00
_cell.angle_gamma   90.00
#
_symmetry.space_group_name_H-M   'P 1'
#
loop_
_entity.id
_entity.type
_entity.pdbx_description
1 polymer ?
#
loop_
_entity_poly.entity_id
_entity_poly.type
_entity_poly.pdbx_seq_one_letter_code
_entity_poly.pdbx_strand_id
1 'polypeptide(L)'
;MAHGLVFEVCMPSNFWMMINNEENYRITKERGFTLLGLKAQHRRKVQRITEGDRVLLYISHRRCFAATATAMSSFYEAEEEIWVKEGSTGFPYHIKLKPGVILEDSQFIDANMLAPRLEYIKRWNPEDWYMAFQANLHLLPKNDFILIEEEMKKLHFGKGYVPADFNPPANNQRRRRSGGRKKAGSGNAQTAQSA
;
A
#
# COMPACT_ATOMS: atom_id res chain seq x y z
N MET A 1 -39.30 18.04 -12.26
CA MET A 1 -38.61 16.87 -12.87
C MET A 1 -37.64 16.36 -11.83
N ALA A 2 -37.86 15.15 -11.35
CA ALA A 2 -37.22 14.62 -10.16
C ALA A 2 -35.72 14.36 -10.40
N HIS A 3 -34.90 14.89 -9.48
CA HIS A 3 -33.51 14.51 -9.28
C HIS A 3 -33.43 13.08 -8.72
N GLY A 4 -32.46 12.29 -9.18
CA GLY A 4 -32.14 10.94 -8.70
C GLY A 4 -31.68 10.10 -9.88
N LEU A 5 -30.45 9.60 -9.94
CA LEU A 5 -29.87 8.68 -8.95
C LEU A 5 -28.37 8.95 -8.79
N VAL A 6 -27.98 9.18 -7.54
CA VAL A 6 -26.58 9.07 -7.09
C VAL A 6 -26.28 7.58 -7.04
N PHE A 7 -25.56 7.05 -8.02
CA PHE A 7 -24.97 5.71 -7.90
C PHE A 7 -23.73 5.80 -7.01
N GLU A 8 -23.94 5.96 -5.71
CA GLU A 8 -22.91 5.63 -4.74
C GLU A 8 -23.01 4.13 -4.45
N VAL A 9 -22.50 3.33 -5.38
CA VAL A 9 -22.26 1.92 -5.11
C VAL A 9 -20.94 1.83 -4.34
N CYS A 10 -21.01 1.95 -3.01
CA CYS A 10 -19.88 1.69 -2.12
C CYS A 10 -19.64 0.16 -2.06
N MET A 11 -19.05 -0.38 -3.13
CA MET A 11 -18.48 -1.74 -3.16
C MET A 11 -17.16 -1.76 -2.38
N PRO A 12 -16.73 -2.92 -1.85
CA PRO A 12 -15.52 -3.00 -1.02
C PRO A 12 -14.29 -2.54 -1.79
N SER A 13 -13.63 -1.47 -1.33
CA SER A 13 -12.32 -1.04 -1.86
C SER A 13 -11.22 -1.94 -1.30
N ASN A 14 -10.86 -3.00 -2.02
CA ASN A 14 -9.56 -3.61 -1.82
C ASN A 14 -8.47 -2.64 -2.28
N PHE A 15 -7.30 -2.76 -1.67
CA PHE A 15 -6.14 -1.94 -2.00
C PHE A 15 -5.08 -2.85 -2.60
N TRP A 16 -4.83 -2.69 -3.90
CA TRP A 16 -3.87 -3.48 -4.63
C TRP A 16 -2.59 -2.69 -4.86
N MET A 17 -1.47 -3.39 -4.91
CA MET A 17 -0.23 -2.87 -5.44
C MET A 17 0.21 -3.72 -6.62
N MET A 18 0.46 -3.05 -7.74
CA MET A 18 0.89 -3.67 -8.98
C MET A 18 2.36 -3.30 -9.24
N ILE A 19 3.18 -4.34 -9.43
CA ILE A 19 4.62 -4.25 -9.67
C ILE A 19 4.88 -4.22 -11.18
N ASN A 20 5.43 -3.11 -11.66
CA ASN A 20 5.81 -2.86 -13.05
C ASN A 20 7.33 -2.75 -13.17
N ASN A 21 7.89 -3.10 -14.32
CA ASN A 21 9.16 -2.51 -14.75
C ASN A 21 8.96 -1.04 -15.19
N GLU A 22 10.04 -0.31 -15.42
CA GLU A 22 9.94 1.10 -15.81
C GLU A 22 9.30 1.29 -17.19
N GLU A 23 9.63 0.45 -18.16
CA GLU A 23 9.10 0.51 -19.53
C GLU A 23 7.57 0.38 -19.58
N ASN A 24 7.01 -0.65 -18.96
CA ASN A 24 5.57 -0.88 -18.89
C ASN A 24 4.84 0.19 -18.07
N TYR A 25 5.51 0.78 -17.06
CA TYR A 25 4.99 1.96 -16.38
C TYR A 25 4.89 3.17 -17.33
N ARG A 26 5.90 3.42 -18.17
CA ARG A 26 5.87 4.52 -19.16
C ARG A 26 4.75 4.34 -20.18
N ILE A 27 4.59 3.13 -20.72
CA ILE A 27 3.48 2.81 -21.64
C ILE A 27 2.13 3.12 -20.99
N THR A 28 1.96 2.74 -19.73
CA THR A 28 0.74 3.01 -18.96
C THR A 28 0.53 4.52 -18.72
N LYS A 29 1.62 5.26 -18.42
CA LYS A 29 1.61 6.72 -18.23
C LYS A 29 1.24 7.45 -19.52
N GLU A 30 1.83 7.07 -20.65
CA GLU A 30 1.57 7.66 -21.98
C GLU A 30 0.11 7.47 -22.43
N ARG A 31 -0.51 6.36 -22.00
CA ARG A 31 -1.94 6.08 -22.19
C ARG A 31 -2.85 6.72 -21.13
N GLY A 32 -2.29 7.59 -20.28
CA GLY A 32 -3.03 8.37 -19.28
C GLY A 32 -3.57 7.55 -18.12
N PHE A 33 -2.98 6.40 -17.79
CA PHE A 33 -3.44 5.50 -16.71
C PHE A 33 -4.92 5.13 -16.80
N THR A 34 -5.42 4.91 -18.01
CA THR A 34 -6.81 4.52 -18.28
C THR A 34 -7.00 3.00 -18.37
N LEU A 35 -5.90 2.27 -18.52
CA LEU A 35 -5.88 0.82 -18.70
C LEU A 35 -4.66 0.21 -18.00
N LEU A 36 -4.81 -0.99 -17.46
CA LEU A 36 -3.72 -1.74 -16.83
C LEU A 36 -3.73 -3.20 -17.23
N GLY A 37 -2.57 -3.70 -17.65
CA GLY A 37 -2.33 -5.10 -17.95
C GLY A 37 -1.94 -5.89 -16.70
N LEU A 38 -2.45 -7.12 -16.60
CA LEU A 38 -2.25 -8.03 -15.48
C LEU A 38 -1.82 -9.41 -16.00
N LYS A 39 -0.89 -10.04 -15.31
CA LYS A 39 -0.34 -11.35 -15.71
C LYS A 39 -1.28 -12.50 -15.37
N ALA A 40 -1.30 -13.51 -16.23
CA ALA A 40 -2.08 -14.73 -16.02
C ALA A 40 -1.69 -15.53 -14.78
N GLN A 41 -0.41 -15.47 -14.38
CA GLN A 41 0.14 -16.18 -13.22
C GLN A 41 -0.59 -15.87 -11.89
N HIS A 42 -1.32 -14.75 -11.83
CA HIS A 42 -2.06 -14.33 -10.64
C HIS A 42 -3.58 -14.32 -10.84
N ARG A 43 -4.12 -15.15 -11.74
CA ARG A 43 -5.56 -15.21 -12.09
C ARG A 43 -6.50 -15.16 -10.87
N ARG A 44 -6.22 -15.93 -9.81
CA ARG A 44 -7.05 -15.94 -8.57
C ARG A 44 -7.09 -14.57 -7.86
N LYS A 45 -6.00 -13.79 -7.90
CA LYS A 45 -5.97 -12.42 -7.35
C LYS A 45 -6.68 -11.46 -8.29
N VAL A 46 -6.41 -11.57 -9.59
CA VAL A 46 -7.02 -10.74 -10.65
C VAL A 46 -8.55 -10.87 -10.63
N GLN A 47 -9.09 -12.07 -10.42
CA GLN A 47 -10.53 -12.35 -10.27
C GLN A 47 -11.20 -11.64 -9.09
N ARG A 48 -10.42 -11.19 -8.11
CA ARG A 48 -10.94 -10.47 -6.94
C ARG A 48 -10.98 -8.96 -7.15
N ILE A 49 -10.41 -8.45 -8.25
CA ILE A 49 -10.44 -7.03 -8.56
C ILE A 49 -11.85 -6.68 -9.01
N THR A 50 -12.43 -5.69 -8.36
CA THR A 50 -13.75 -5.15 -8.68
C THR A 50 -13.70 -3.64 -8.84
N GLU A 51 -14.75 -3.08 -9.45
CA GLU A 51 -14.94 -1.63 -9.53
C GLU A 51 -14.90 -0.98 -8.14
N GLY A 52 -14.18 0.14 -8.02
CA GLY A 52 -13.97 0.85 -6.75
C GLY A 52 -12.73 0.40 -5.96
N ASP A 53 -12.06 -0.68 -6.37
CA ASP A 53 -10.75 -1.05 -5.83
C ASP A 53 -9.70 0.04 -6.12
N ARG A 54 -8.76 0.21 -5.20
CA ARG A 54 -7.65 1.16 -5.35
C ARG A 54 -6.40 0.41 -5.81
N VAL A 55 -5.64 0.99 -6.73
CA VAL A 55 -4.42 0.39 -7.27
C VAL A 55 -3.25 1.34 -7.08
N LEU A 56 -2.15 0.83 -6.51
CA LEU A 56 -0.87 1.51 -6.35
C LEU A 56 0.11 0.94 -7.38
N LEU A 57 0.70 1.80 -8.22
CA LEU A 57 1.70 1.42 -9.21
C LEU A 57 3.10 1.62 -8.63
N TYR A 58 3.81 0.51 -8.51
CA TYR A 58 5.19 0.45 -8.01
C TYR A 58 6.14 0.02 -9.12
N ILE A 59 7.30 0.67 -9.20
CA ILE A 59 8.35 0.40 -10.19
C ILE A 59 9.46 -0.43 -9.52
N SER A 60 9.65 -1.68 -9.97
CA SER A 60 10.49 -2.68 -9.30
C SER A 60 11.98 -2.33 -9.26
N HIS A 61 12.59 -2.03 -10.40
CA HIS A 61 14.03 -1.77 -10.48
C HIS A 61 14.45 -0.51 -9.72
N ARG A 62 13.63 0.55 -9.79
CA ARG A 62 13.85 1.80 -9.07
C ARG A 62 13.40 1.75 -7.60
N ARG A 63 12.61 0.74 -7.25
CA ARG A 63 11.94 0.57 -5.96
C ARG A 63 11.13 1.78 -5.53
N CYS A 64 10.33 2.32 -6.44
CA CYS A 64 9.58 3.56 -6.19
C CYS A 64 8.06 3.36 -6.25
N PHE A 65 7.34 4.07 -5.39
CA PHE A 65 5.90 4.32 -5.55
C PHE A 65 5.72 5.52 -6.48
N ALA A 66 4.87 5.37 -7.50
CA ALA A 66 4.83 6.31 -8.62
C ALA A 66 3.44 6.88 -8.91
N ALA A 67 2.38 6.05 -8.86
CA ALA A 67 1.03 6.51 -9.13
C ALA A 67 -0.03 5.69 -8.38
N THR A 68 -1.18 6.30 -8.11
CA THR A 68 -2.40 5.59 -7.69
C THR A 68 -3.49 5.72 -8.74
N ALA A 69 -4.41 4.76 -8.74
CA ALA A 69 -5.60 4.75 -9.59
C ALA A 69 -6.76 4.06 -8.87
N THR A 70 -7.94 4.16 -9.46
CA THR A 70 -9.14 3.42 -9.07
C THR A 70 -9.55 2.50 -10.20
N ALA A 71 -9.82 1.24 -9.90
CA ALA A 71 -10.36 0.28 -10.85
C ALA A 71 -11.79 0.68 -11.23
N MET A 72 -12.03 0.77 -12.53
CA MET A 72 -13.30 1.14 -13.14
C MET A 72 -13.95 -0.02 -13.88
N SER A 73 -13.37 -1.22 -13.78
CA SER A 73 -13.97 -2.47 -14.24
C SER A 73 -13.42 -3.65 -13.43
N SER A 74 -14.16 -4.76 -13.43
CA SER A 74 -13.55 -6.08 -13.20
C SER A 74 -12.57 -6.44 -14.33
N PHE A 75 -11.76 -7.47 -14.13
CA PHE A 75 -10.83 -7.92 -15.18
C PHE A 75 -11.56 -8.53 -16.39
N TYR A 76 -10.96 -8.41 -17.56
CA TYR A 76 -11.40 -9.06 -18.79
C TYR A 76 -10.19 -9.57 -19.60
N GLU A 77 -10.42 -10.56 -20.46
CA GLU A 77 -9.41 -11.06 -21.39
C GLU A 77 -9.31 -10.14 -22.60
N ALA A 78 -8.08 -9.85 -23.04
CA ALA A 78 -7.81 -9.03 -24.21
C ALA A 78 -6.61 -9.59 -24.99
N GLU A 79 -6.68 -9.47 -26.32
CA GLU A 79 -5.63 -9.93 -27.24
C GLU A 79 -4.62 -8.83 -27.59
N GLU A 80 -4.90 -7.58 -27.18
CA GLU A 80 -4.06 -6.42 -27.50
C GLU A 80 -2.72 -6.48 -26.76
N GLU A 81 -1.61 -6.61 -27.50
CA GLU A 81 -0.24 -6.57 -26.96
C GLU A 81 0.22 -5.12 -26.70
N ILE A 82 -0.35 -4.48 -25.67
CA ILE A 82 -0.03 -3.09 -25.31
C ILE A 82 1.31 -2.98 -24.57
N TRP A 83 1.59 -3.92 -23.67
CA TRP A 83 2.76 -3.91 -22.78
C TRP A 83 3.82 -4.88 -23.27
N VAL A 84 5.09 -4.53 -23.02
CA VAL A 84 6.25 -5.35 -23.36
C VAL A 84 6.28 -6.57 -22.45
N LYS A 85 6.30 -7.76 -23.07
CA LYS A 85 6.33 -9.05 -22.36
C LYS A 85 7.51 -9.10 -21.39
N GLU A 86 7.25 -9.62 -20.19
CA GLU A 86 8.28 -9.85 -19.18
C GLU A 86 8.59 -11.35 -19.14
N GLY A 87 9.71 -11.74 -19.75
CA GLY A 87 10.02 -13.15 -20.01
C GLY A 87 9.07 -13.75 -21.06
N SER A 88 8.56 -14.95 -20.81
CA SER A 88 7.53 -15.58 -21.66
C SER A 88 6.10 -15.12 -21.33
N THR A 89 5.94 -14.20 -20.36
CA THR A 89 4.62 -13.79 -19.86
C THR A 89 4.19 -12.45 -20.42
N GLY A 90 3.06 -12.45 -21.13
CA GLY A 90 2.34 -11.23 -21.50
C GLY A 90 1.32 -10.80 -20.44
N PHE A 91 0.43 -9.89 -20.85
CA PHE A 91 -0.59 -9.28 -20.00
C PHE A 91 -2.00 -9.56 -20.55
N PRO A 92 -2.47 -10.81 -20.56
CA PRO A 92 -3.73 -11.19 -21.21
C PRO A 92 -4.98 -10.68 -20.47
N TYR A 93 -4.84 -10.19 -19.24
CA TYR A 93 -5.95 -9.66 -18.44
C TYR A 93 -5.83 -8.16 -18.30
N HIS A 94 -6.89 -7.43 -18.62
CA HIS A 94 -6.92 -5.97 -18.51
C HIS A 94 -7.96 -5.51 -17.49
N ILE A 95 -7.72 -4.34 -16.90
CA ILE A 95 -8.72 -3.57 -16.15
C ILE A 95 -8.73 -2.12 -16.63
N LYS A 96 -9.90 -1.49 -16.60
CA LYS A 96 -10.03 -0.05 -16.80
C LYS A 96 -9.67 0.68 -15.51
N LEU A 97 -9.02 1.83 -15.65
CA LEU A 97 -8.57 2.66 -14.54
C LEU A 97 -9.08 4.09 -14.67
N LYS A 98 -9.30 4.73 -13.52
CA LYS A 98 -9.36 6.17 -13.38
C LYS A 98 -8.12 6.62 -12.61
N PRO A 99 -7.32 7.58 -13.13
CA PRO A 99 -6.13 8.03 -12.43
C PRO A 99 -6.46 8.68 -11.08
N GLY A 100 -5.62 8.42 -10.09
CA GLY A 100 -5.63 9.04 -8.76
C GLY A 100 -4.53 10.10 -8.65
N VAL A 101 -3.53 9.84 -7.82
CA VAL A 101 -2.36 10.71 -7.67
C VAL A 101 -1.24 10.20 -8.58
N ILE A 102 -0.75 11.03 -9.48
CA ILE A 102 0.38 10.71 -10.37
C ILE A 102 1.56 11.59 -9.97
N LEU A 103 2.69 10.98 -9.62
CA LEU A 103 3.90 11.72 -9.33
C LEU A 103 4.70 11.99 -10.61
N GLU A 104 5.40 13.12 -10.64
CA GLU A 104 6.50 13.31 -11.58
C GLU A 104 7.69 12.46 -11.18
N ASP A 105 8.57 12.17 -12.15
CA ASP A 105 9.73 11.30 -11.97
C ASP A 105 10.66 11.71 -10.83
N SER A 106 10.78 13.03 -10.60
CA SER A 106 11.56 13.63 -9.52
C SER A 106 10.89 13.54 -8.15
N GLN A 107 9.59 13.26 -8.12
CA GLN A 107 8.78 13.14 -6.91
C GLN A 107 8.56 11.69 -6.49
N PHE A 108 8.95 10.71 -7.32
CA PHE A 108 8.83 9.28 -7.00
C PHE A 108 9.35 8.98 -5.60
N ILE A 109 8.53 8.28 -4.80
CA ILE A 109 8.88 7.96 -3.43
C ILE A 109 9.73 6.70 -3.43
N ASP A 110 11.00 6.82 -3.03
CA ASP A 110 11.84 5.66 -2.72
C ASP A 110 11.16 4.83 -1.62
N ALA A 111 10.84 3.59 -1.94
CA ALA A 111 10.15 2.70 -1.03
C ALA A 111 10.95 2.41 0.24
N ASN A 112 12.29 2.54 0.24
CA ASN A 112 13.08 2.44 1.48
C ASN A 112 12.63 3.44 2.56
N MET A 113 12.05 4.58 2.18
CA MET A 113 11.57 5.59 3.14
C MET A 113 10.29 5.18 3.86
N LEU A 114 9.43 4.40 3.19
CA LEU A 114 8.10 4.06 3.72
C LEU A 114 7.96 2.58 4.07
N ALA A 115 8.67 1.68 3.39
CA ALA A 115 8.57 0.24 3.57
C ALA A 115 8.66 -0.16 5.05
N PRO A 116 9.64 0.31 5.86
CA PRO A 116 9.72 -0.03 7.30
C PRO A 116 8.47 0.32 8.14
N ARG A 117 7.60 1.20 7.63
CA ARG A 117 6.36 1.63 8.29
C ARG A 117 5.15 0.78 7.87
N LEU A 118 5.23 0.03 6.78
CA LEU A 118 4.12 -0.72 6.21
C LEU A 118 3.86 -2.00 7.02
N GLU A 119 2.60 -2.26 7.33
CA GLU A 119 2.14 -3.51 7.92
C GLU A 119 2.41 -4.71 7.02
N TYR A 120 2.30 -4.53 5.70
CA TYR A 120 2.47 -5.54 4.67
C TYR A 120 3.83 -6.25 4.73
N ILE A 121 4.90 -5.51 5.05
CA ILE A 121 6.25 -6.07 5.09
C ILE A 121 6.69 -6.52 6.49
N LYS A 122 5.89 -6.32 7.56
CA LYS A 122 6.30 -6.61 8.95
C LYS A 122 6.70 -8.07 9.21
N ARG A 123 6.30 -8.98 8.32
CA ARG A 123 6.63 -10.42 8.40
C ARG A 123 7.98 -10.76 7.76
N TRP A 124 8.60 -9.83 7.07
CA TRP A 124 9.91 -9.98 6.43
C TRP A 124 11.01 -9.43 7.34
N ASN A 125 12.21 -9.97 7.19
CA ASN A 125 13.40 -9.38 7.80
C ASN A 125 13.58 -7.95 7.25
N PRO A 126 13.93 -6.96 8.08
CA PRO A 126 14.14 -5.59 7.64
C PRO A 126 15.15 -5.44 6.50
N GLU A 127 16.16 -6.31 6.42
CA GLU A 127 17.16 -6.28 5.36
C GLU A 127 16.64 -6.86 4.03
N ASP A 128 15.68 -7.79 4.10
CA ASP A 128 15.16 -8.55 2.96
C ASP A 128 13.76 -8.09 2.52
N TRP A 129 13.27 -6.96 3.05
CA TRP A 129 11.89 -6.52 2.84
C TRP A 129 11.49 -6.42 1.36
N TYR A 130 12.43 -6.08 0.48
CA TYR A 130 12.18 -5.92 -0.96
C TYR A 130 11.73 -7.24 -1.62
N MET A 131 12.07 -8.38 -1.03
CA MET A 131 11.59 -9.69 -1.47
C MET A 131 10.06 -9.82 -1.32
N ALA A 132 9.43 -9.05 -0.42
CA ALA A 132 7.98 -9.00 -0.27
C ALA A 132 7.27 -8.50 -1.54
N PHE A 133 7.96 -7.72 -2.36
CA PHE A 133 7.42 -7.15 -3.60
C PHE A 133 7.77 -7.97 -4.85
N GLN A 134 8.25 -9.20 -4.66
CA GLN A 134 8.33 -10.17 -5.74
C GLN A 134 6.93 -10.63 -6.14
N ALA A 135 6.70 -10.90 -7.43
CA ALA A 135 5.40 -11.12 -8.07
C ALA A 135 4.64 -9.84 -8.45
N ASN A 136 3.74 -9.93 -9.43
CA ASN A 136 3.19 -8.76 -10.14
C ASN A 136 2.02 -8.07 -9.40
N LEU A 137 1.28 -8.77 -8.53
CA LEU A 137 0.08 -8.23 -7.89
C LEU A 137 -0.01 -8.60 -6.40
N HIS A 138 -0.22 -7.59 -5.56
CA HIS A 138 -0.26 -7.69 -4.10
C HIS A 138 -1.50 -7.04 -3.51
N LEU A 139 -2.08 -7.66 -2.49
CA LEU A 139 -3.15 -7.06 -1.70
C LEU A 139 -2.54 -6.37 -0.49
N LEU A 140 -2.74 -5.07 -0.36
CA LEU A 140 -2.25 -4.24 0.74
C LEU A 140 -3.32 -4.06 1.83
N PRO A 141 -2.89 -3.92 3.10
CA PRO A 141 -3.71 -3.31 4.14
C PRO A 141 -4.13 -1.89 3.74
N LYS A 142 -5.36 -1.51 4.12
CA LYS A 142 -5.89 -0.15 3.89
C LYS A 142 -4.97 0.95 4.43
N ASN A 143 -4.43 0.76 5.64
CA ASN A 143 -3.57 1.75 6.30
C ASN A 143 -2.27 1.99 5.52
N ASP A 144 -1.69 0.93 4.94
CA ASP A 144 -0.46 1.02 4.15
C ASP A 144 -0.69 1.81 2.87
N PHE A 145 -1.77 1.51 2.16
CA PHE A 145 -2.13 2.25 0.96
C PHE A 145 -2.38 3.73 1.26
N ILE A 146 -3.19 4.03 2.28
CA ILE A 146 -3.49 5.41 2.67
C ILE A 146 -2.21 6.14 3.06
N LEU A 147 -1.33 5.52 3.84
CA LEU A 147 -0.06 6.12 4.21
C LEU A 147 0.76 6.53 2.98
N ILE A 148 0.93 5.62 2.02
CA ILE A 148 1.69 5.90 0.79
C ILE A 148 1.01 7.01 -0.01
N GLU A 149 -0.29 6.90 -0.24
CA GLU A 149 -1.05 7.88 -0.99
C GLU A 149 -1.01 9.29 -0.36
N GLU A 150 -1.12 9.40 0.96
CA GLU A 150 -1.02 10.70 1.65
C GLU A 150 0.36 11.34 1.48
N GLU A 151 1.45 10.55 1.53
CA GLU A 151 2.78 11.07 1.22
C GLU A 151 2.89 11.50 -0.25
N MET A 152 2.27 10.76 -1.18
CA MET A 152 2.22 11.15 -2.59
C MET A 152 1.46 12.47 -2.78
N LYS A 153 0.32 12.65 -2.11
CA LYS A 153 -0.48 13.90 -2.19
C LYS A 153 0.31 15.10 -1.69
N LYS A 154 1.04 14.98 -0.57
CA LYS A 154 1.91 16.06 -0.06
C LYS A 154 2.95 16.49 -1.09
N LEU A 155 3.55 15.54 -1.82
CA LEU A 155 4.51 15.83 -2.87
C LEU A 155 3.84 16.46 -4.10
N HIS A 156 2.73 15.88 -4.54
CA HIS A 156 2.02 16.29 -5.76
C HIS A 156 1.37 17.68 -5.62
N PHE A 157 0.69 17.96 -4.51
CA PHE A 157 -0.02 19.22 -4.26
C PHE A 157 0.82 20.26 -3.49
N GLY A 158 1.94 19.86 -2.89
CA GLY A 158 2.88 20.74 -2.22
C GLY A 158 2.40 21.30 -0.87
N LYS A 159 2.98 22.43 -0.45
CA LYS A 159 2.83 23.01 0.90
C LYS A 159 1.40 23.40 1.30
N GLY A 160 0.50 23.56 0.33
CA GLY A 160 -0.91 23.90 0.57
C GLY A 160 -1.81 22.68 0.80
N TYR A 161 -1.27 21.46 0.68
CA TYR A 161 -2.06 20.25 0.90
C TYR A 161 -2.43 20.10 2.37
N VAL A 162 -3.74 20.05 2.64
CA VAL A 162 -4.29 19.70 3.95
C VAL A 162 -4.75 18.24 3.88
N PRO A 163 -4.11 17.33 4.62
CA PRO A 163 -4.57 15.95 4.71
C PRO A 163 -6.01 15.91 5.21
N ALA A 164 -6.83 15.02 4.66
CA ALA A 164 -8.11 14.70 5.29
C ALA A 164 -7.83 14.12 6.68
N ASP A 165 -8.63 14.48 7.70
CA ASP A 165 -8.41 14.09 9.11
C ASP A 165 -8.05 12.60 9.23
N PHE A 166 -6.76 12.34 9.37
CA PHE A 166 -6.22 11.00 9.50
C PHE A 166 -6.28 10.63 10.97
N ASN A 167 -7.11 9.65 11.32
CA ASN A 167 -7.08 9.03 12.64
C ASN A 167 -6.24 7.74 12.56
N PRO A 168 -4.92 7.78 12.77
CA PRO A 168 -4.12 6.56 12.79
C PRO A 168 -4.63 5.63 13.91
N PRO A 169 -4.61 4.31 13.71
CA PRO A 169 -4.85 3.39 14.81
C PRO A 169 -3.83 3.68 15.92
N ALA A 170 -4.33 3.88 17.15
CA ALA A 170 -3.50 4.17 18.31
C ALA A 170 -2.37 3.13 18.41
N ASN A 171 -1.12 3.60 18.36
CA ASN A 171 0.05 2.76 18.50
C ASN A 171 0.05 2.12 19.89
N ASN A 172 -0.42 0.87 20.00
CA ASN A 172 -0.51 0.14 21.26
C ASN A 172 0.85 -0.35 21.82
N GLN A 173 1.98 0.15 21.30
CA GLN A 173 3.30 -0.15 21.83
C GLN A 173 3.95 1.08 22.44
N ARG A 174 3.59 1.38 23.71
CA ARG A 174 4.50 1.85 24.79
C ARG A 174 3.73 2.10 26.09
N ARG A 175 2.98 1.10 26.56
CA ARG A 175 2.64 1.00 27.99
C ARG A 175 3.01 -0.39 28.49
N ARG A 176 4.22 -0.47 29.05
CA ARG A 176 4.58 -1.17 30.31
C ARG A 176 6.02 -1.67 30.24
N ARG A 177 6.92 -0.94 30.91
CA ARG A 177 7.81 -1.45 31.97
C ARG A 177 8.70 -0.32 32.49
N SER A 178 8.13 0.49 33.38
CA SER A 178 8.90 1.24 34.38
C SER A 178 8.51 0.70 35.76
N GLY A 179 9.11 -0.42 36.13
CA GLY A 179 9.02 -1.04 37.45
C GLY A 179 10.42 -1.29 37.98
N GLY A 180 11.19 -0.23 38.16
CA GLY A 180 12.53 -0.26 38.75
C GLY A 180 12.47 -0.47 40.27
N ARG A 181 12.73 -1.71 40.68
CA ARG A 181 13.46 -2.17 41.88
C ARG A 181 13.87 -1.11 42.92
N LYS A 182 13.43 -1.28 44.18
CA LYS A 182 14.31 -1.11 45.36
C LYS A 182 14.09 -2.22 46.38
N LYS A 183 15.20 -2.91 46.65
CA LYS A 183 15.43 -3.88 47.72
C LYS A 183 16.13 -3.11 48.83
N ALA A 184 15.64 -3.15 50.06
CA ALA A 184 16.42 -2.85 51.25
C ALA A 184 15.89 -3.73 52.37
N GLY A 185 16.76 -4.60 52.88
CA GLY A 185 16.52 -5.45 54.04
C GLY A 185 17.57 -5.19 55.12
N SER A 186 17.33 -5.79 56.28
CA SER A 186 18.05 -5.76 57.57
C SER A 186 17.76 -4.54 58.44
N GLY A 187 17.46 -4.64 59.74
CA GLY A 187 17.28 -5.80 60.61
C GLY A 187 17.12 -5.39 62.09
N ASN A 188 16.33 -6.19 62.83
CA ASN A 188 16.31 -6.49 64.27
C ASN A 188 16.33 -5.40 65.35
N ALA A 189 15.35 -5.48 66.27
CA ALA A 189 15.61 -5.66 67.70
C ALA A 189 14.39 -6.25 68.44
N GLN A 190 14.66 -7.26 69.26
CA GLN A 190 13.76 -7.97 70.18
C GLN A 190 13.37 -7.12 71.40
N THR A 191 12.17 -7.35 71.94
CA THR A 191 11.96 -7.66 73.37
C THR A 191 10.51 -8.09 73.63
N ALA A 192 10.32 -9.32 74.11
CA ALA A 192 9.16 -9.73 74.90
C ALA A 192 9.64 -10.77 75.93
N GLN A 193 9.43 -10.48 77.21
CA GLN A 193 9.77 -11.31 78.37
C GLN A 193 8.60 -12.22 78.77
N SER A 194 8.94 -13.20 79.61
CA SER A 194 8.13 -13.94 80.61
C SER A 194 7.14 -15.01 80.12
N ALA A 195 7.48 -16.28 80.32
CA ALA A 195 7.14 -17.10 81.50
C ALA A 195 7.86 -18.46 81.42
#